data_AF-A0A8J8Q6V2-F1
#
_entry.id   AF-A0A8J8Q6V2-F1
#
_cell.length_a   1.000
_cell.length_b   1.000
_cell.length_c   1.000
_cell.angle_alpha   90.00
_cell.angle_beta   90.00
_cell.angle_gamma   90.00
#
_symmetry.space_group_name_H-M   'P 1'
#
loop_
_entity.id
_entity.type
_entity.pdbx_description
1 polymer ?
#
loop_
_entity_poly.entity_id
_entity_poly.type
_entity_poly.pdbx_seq_one_letter_code
_entity_poly.pdbx_strand_id
1 'polypeptide(L)' 'MREFLESDTGFYYAIGAFTTLVFVVALVALAAINPGGVGTRELVGLVVGFFLFILVYFVSITVHRLEESESV' A
#
# COMPACT_ATOMS: atom_id res chain seq x y z
N MET A 1 -18.47 9.86 2.03
CA MET A 1 -17.51 9.75 0.90
C MET A 1 -16.87 11.09 0.56
N ARG A 2 -17.64 12.19 0.36
CA ARG A 2 -17.05 13.51 0.04
C ARG A 2 -16.08 14.02 1.12
N GLU A 3 -16.46 14.01 2.39
CA GLU A 3 -15.57 14.39 3.51
C GLU A 3 -14.27 13.57 3.59
N PHE A 4 -14.31 12.28 3.23
CA PHE A 4 -13.11 11.43 3.27
C PHE A 4 -12.17 11.68 2.09
N LEU A 5 -12.69 12.23 0.98
CA LEU A 5 -11.92 12.61 -0.20
C LEU A 5 -11.45 14.07 -0.12
N GLU A 6 -12.10 14.91 0.68
CA GLU A 6 -11.70 16.29 0.97
C GLU A 6 -10.68 16.37 2.13
N SER A 7 -10.57 15.32 2.94
CA SER A 7 -9.50 15.17 3.93
C SER A 7 -8.23 14.64 3.26
N ASP A 8 -7.14 15.42 3.33
CA ASP A 8 -5.81 15.03 2.83
C ASP A 8 -5.39 13.66 3.38
N THR A 9 -5.61 13.44 4.67
CA THR A 9 -5.35 12.15 5.34
C THR A 9 -6.19 11.01 4.75
N GLY A 10 -7.49 11.22 4.53
CA GLY A 10 -8.38 10.20 3.96
C GLY A 10 -8.01 9.82 2.52
N PHE A 11 -7.58 10.80 1.72
CA PHE A 11 -7.07 10.59 0.37
C PHE A 11 -5.80 9.73 0.37
N TYR A 12 -4.85 9.98 1.28
CA TYR A 12 -3.64 9.15 1.39
C TYR A 12 -3.95 7.71 1.80
N TYR A 13 -4.90 7.47 2.71
CA TYR A 13 -5.35 6.10 3.00
C TYR A 13 -5.94 5.41 1.77
N ALA A 14 -6.71 6.12 0.96
CA ALA A 14 -7.29 5.57 -0.28
C ALA A 14 -6.21 5.20 -1.30
N ILE A 15 -5.17 6.02 -1.46
CA ILE A 15 -4.02 5.71 -2.32
C ILE A 15 -3.27 4.48 -1.82
N GLY A 16 -3.03 4.37 -0.50
CA GLY A 16 -2.38 3.19 0.09
C GLY A 16 -3.16 1.90 -0.17
N ALA A 17 -4.48 1.95 0.01
CA ALA A 17 -5.38 0.84 -0.28
C ALA A 17 -5.39 0.47 -1.77
N PHE A 18 -5.49 1.48 -2.65
CA PHE A 18 -5.46 1.29 -4.10
C PHE A 18 -4.14 0.66 -4.57
N THR A 19 -3.00 1.17 -4.08
CA THR A 19 -1.67 0.65 -4.42
C THR A 19 -1.52 -0.81 -3.97
N THR A 20 -2.02 -1.14 -2.77
CA THR A 20 -2.04 -2.51 -2.26
C THR A 20 -2.90 -3.42 -3.14
N LEU A 21 -4.07 -2.96 -3.56
CA LEU A 21 -4.96 -3.71 -4.45
C LEU A 21 -4.30 -3.98 -5.81
N VAL A 22 -3.67 -2.96 -6.40
CA VAL A 22 -2.93 -3.12 -7.67
C VAL A 22 -1.82 -4.15 -7.53
N PHE A 23 -1.06 -4.12 -6.43
CA PHE A 23 -0.02 -5.11 -6.16
C PHE A 23 -0.57 -6.53 -6.07
N VAL A 24 -1.66 -6.74 -5.32
CA VAL A 24 -2.31 -8.06 -5.19
C VAL A 24 -2.83 -8.54 -6.55
N VAL A 25 -3.49 -7.67 -7.32
CA VAL A 25 -3.98 -8.01 -8.66
C VAL A 25 -2.82 -8.40 -9.58
N ALA A 26 -1.70 -7.70 -9.51
CA ALA A 26 -0.50 -8.03 -10.28
C ALA A 26 0.08 -9.41 -9.89
N LEU A 27 0.11 -9.75 -8.60
CA LEU A 27 0.51 -11.09 -8.14
C LEU A 27 -0.42 -12.19 -8.63
N VAL A 28 -1.73 -11.95 -8.57
CA VAL A 28 -2.74 -12.90 -9.10
C VAL A 28 -2.56 -13.09 -10.60
N ALA A 29 -2.39 -12.01 -11.35
CA ALA A 29 -2.15 -12.06 -12.79
C ALA A 29 -0.85 -12.81 -13.12
N LEU A 30 0.24 -12.55 -12.39
CA LEU A 30 1.51 -13.23 -12.55
C LEU A 30 1.38 -14.75 -12.31
N ALA A 31 0.69 -15.14 -11.23
CA ALA A 31 0.45 -16.54 -10.91
C ALA A 31 -0.41 -17.26 -11.96
N ALA A 32 -1.38 -16.55 -12.55
CA ALA A 32 -2.27 -17.10 -13.59
C ALA A 32 -1.57 -17.24 -14.95
N ILE A 33 -0.74 -16.27 -15.34
CA ILE A 33 -0.09 -16.22 -16.67
C ILE A 33 1.17 -17.08 -16.72
N ASN A 34 1.94 -17.13 -15.62
CA ASN A 34 3.22 -17.84 -15.58
C ASN A 34 3.36 -18.69 -14.31
N PRO A 35 2.60 -19.79 -14.21
CA PRO A 35 2.66 -20.69 -13.06
C PRO A 35 4.05 -21.31 -12.94
N GLY A 36 4.80 -20.91 -11.91
CA GLY A 36 6.18 -21.36 -11.66
C GLY A 36 7.27 -20.50 -12.28
N GLY A 37 6.94 -19.39 -12.94
CA GLY A 37 7.92 -18.48 -13.55
C GLY A 37 8.75 -17.65 -12.55
N VAL A 38 8.33 -17.59 -11.29
CA VAL A 38 9.05 -16.88 -10.22
C VAL A 38 9.34 -17.88 -9.10
N GLY A 39 10.61 -17.97 -8.71
CA GLY A 39 11.02 -18.82 -7.60
C GLY A 39 10.51 -18.30 -6.26
N THR A 40 10.43 -19.20 -5.28
CA THR A 40 9.88 -18.88 -3.95
C THR A 40 10.66 -17.75 -3.26
N ARG A 41 11.98 -17.69 -3.43
CA ARG A 41 12.82 -16.67 -2.77
C ARG A 41 12.57 -15.29 -3.36
N GLU A 42 12.46 -15.22 -4.68
CA GLU A 42 12.16 -14.00 -5.42
C GLU A 42 10.77 -13.48 -5.06
N LEU A 43 9.77 -14.36 -4.98
CA LEU A 43 8.41 -14.00 -4.58
C LEU A 43 8.34 -13.49 -3.14
N VAL A 44 9.00 -14.17 -2.20
CA VAL A 44 9.09 -13.72 -0.80
C VAL A 44 9.77 -12.35 -0.72
N GLY A 45 10.88 -12.17 -1.44
CA GLY A 45 11.57 -10.87 -1.49
C GLY A 45 10.68 -9.76 -2.02
N LEU A 46 9.91 -10.02 -3.08
CA LEU A 46 8.97 -9.06 -3.66
C LEU A 46 7.86 -8.68 -2.66
N VAL A 47 7.24 -9.67 -2.02
CA VAL A 47 6.15 -9.44 -1.05
C VAL A 47 6.66 -8.70 0.19
N VAL A 48 7.80 -9.10 0.73
CA VAL A 48 8.42 -8.44 1.89
C VAL A 48 8.83 -7.02 1.54
N GLY A 49 9.45 -6.79 0.38
CA GLY A 49 9.83 -5.46 -0.08
C GLY A 49 8.62 -4.54 -0.23
N PHE A 50 7.54 -5.03 -0.85
CA PHE A 50 6.29 -4.28 -0.94
C PHE A 50 5.69 -3.98 0.43
N PHE A 51 5.70 -4.96 1.34
CA PHE A 51 5.20 -4.78 2.70
C PHE A 51 5.97 -3.70 3.46
N LEU A 52 7.31 -3.70 3.38
CA LEU A 52 8.14 -2.67 4.01
C LEU A 52 7.86 -1.28 3.40
N PHE A 53 7.71 -1.22 2.07
CA PHE A 53 7.37 0.02 1.37
C PHE A 53 6.02 0.59 1.85
N ILE A 54 4.97 -0.23 1.85
CA ILE A 54 3.62 0.23 2.22
C ILE A 54 3.52 0.53 3.73
N LEU A 55 4.29 -0.17 4.56
CA LEU A 55 4.40 0.12 5.99
C LEU A 55 4.95 1.53 6.22
N VAL A 56 6.06 1.89 5.58
CA VAL A 56 6.65 3.23 5.69
C VAL A 56 5.67 4.30 5.21
N TYR A 57 4.95 4.03 4.12
CA TYR A 57 3.91 4.92 3.61
C TYR A 57 2.82 5.18 4.66
N PHE A 58 2.26 4.15 5.29
CA PHE A 58 1.24 4.32 6.33
C PHE A 58 1.77 4.98 7.60
N VAL A 59 3.02 4.69 7.99
CA VAL A 59 3.67 5.38 9.12
C VAL A 59 3.76 6.87 8.84
N SER A 60 4.18 7.27 7.63
CA SER A 60 4.26 8.69 7.24
C SER A 60 2.91 9.40 7.35
N ILE A 61 1.83 8.76 6.88
CA ILE A 61 0.47 9.33 6.97
C ILE A 61 0.01 9.42 8.43
N THR A 62 0.35 8.42 9.24
CA THR A 62 0.00 8.40 10.66
C THR A 62 0.69 9.55 11.39
N VAL A 63 1.98 9.79 11.13
CA VAL A 63 2.71 10.93 11.68
C VAL A 63 2.09 12.25 11.23
N HIS A 64 1.81 12.41 9.94
CA HIS A 64 1.18 13.63 9.41
C HIS A 64 -0.17 13.95 10.09
N ARG A 65 -1.02 12.93 10.28
CA ARG A 65 -2.29 13.08 10.99
C ARG A 65 -2.10 13.46 12.47
N LEU A 66 -1.08 12.91 13.13
CA LEU A 66 -0.77 13.25 14.52
C LEU A 66 -0.30 14.71 14.65
N GLU A 67 0.57 15.16 13.75
CA GLU A 67 1.03 16.56 13.68
C GLU A 67 -0.15 17.53 13.47
N GLU A 68 -1.07 17.21 12.55
CA GLU A 68 -2.28 18.01 12.31
C GLU A 68 -3.12 18.12 13.59
N SER A 69 -3.26 17.02 14.36
CA SER A 69 -4.05 17.00 15.60
C SER A 69 -3.42 17.77 16.78
N GLU A 70 -2.10 17.92 16.84
CA GLU A 70 -1.42 18.70 17.90
C GLU A 70 -1.41 20.21 17.60
N SER A 71 -1.67 20.60 16.36
CA SER A 71 -1.68 22.00 15.91
C SER A 71 -3.00 22.76 16.13
N VAL A 72 -4.01 22.11 16.74
CA VAL A 72 -5.36 22.63 17.01
C VAL A 72 -5.57 22.95 18.49
#